data_AF-A0A2V7PIN6-F1
#
_entry.id   AF-A0A2V7PIN6-F1
#
_cell.length_a   1.000
_cell.length_b   1.000
_cell.length_c   1.000
_cell.angle_alpha   90.00
_cell.angle_beta   90.00
_cell.angle_gamma   90.00
#
_symmetry.space_group_name_H-M   'P 1'
#
loop_
_entity.id
_entity.type
_entity.pdbx_description
1 polymer ?
#
loop_
_entity_poly.entity_id
_entity_poly.type
_entity_poly.pdbx_seq_one_letter_code
_entity_poly.pdbx_strand_id
1 'polypeptide(L)'
;DMDELATPGYQVLTPATKSKLATLPIGELMVRHPHFTQPIFVRFPKPPVLRGRDGVERFPPAADVPFEDAVVRQLVRLDRRVRPNQVKDLIADREQDDVRRALAAVRRTRPDDVFAYFRKLLGARVAAESGVPREHHAVPPLNPISDEPY
;
A
#
# COMPACT_ATOMS: atom_id res chain seq x y z
N ASP A 1 -29.19 16.22 13.87
CA ASP A 1 -29.82 15.32 14.82
C ASP A 1 -29.96 16.04 16.17
N MET A 2 -31.01 16.85 16.32
CA MET A 2 -31.22 17.66 17.54
C MET A 2 -31.88 16.85 18.66
N ASP A 3 -32.51 15.72 18.30
CA ASP A 3 -33.29 14.88 19.20
C ASP A 3 -32.37 14.03 20.08
N GLU A 4 -31.23 13.57 19.56
CA GLU A 4 -30.20 12.89 20.35
C GLU A 4 -29.67 13.77 21.50
N LEU A 5 -29.46 15.07 21.25
CA LEU A 5 -28.94 16.04 22.24
C LEU A 5 -29.98 16.45 23.30
N ALA A 6 -31.23 16.01 23.16
CA ALA A 6 -32.29 16.15 24.16
C ALA A 6 -32.29 15.01 25.20
N THR A 7 -31.54 13.93 24.96
CA THR A 7 -31.48 12.79 25.88
C THR A 7 -30.82 13.13 27.23
N PRO A 8 -31.16 12.40 28.32
CA PRO A 8 -30.64 12.67 29.67
C PRO A 8 -29.12 12.76 29.76
N GLY A 9 -28.40 11.99 28.94
CA GLY A 9 -26.92 11.97 28.92
C GLY A 9 -26.27 13.31 28.55
N TYR A 10 -26.99 14.20 27.86
CA TYR A 10 -26.48 15.50 27.42
C TYR A 10 -27.07 16.70 28.18
N GLN A 11 -27.85 16.48 29.25
CA GLN A 11 -28.44 17.57 30.04
C GLN A 11 -27.40 18.47 30.71
N VAL A 12 -26.21 17.94 30.99
CA VAL A 12 -25.09 18.65 31.62
C VAL A 12 -24.37 19.61 30.65
N LEU A 13 -24.72 19.61 29.36
CA LEU A 13 -24.11 20.46 28.35
C LEU A 13 -24.84 21.81 28.27
N THR A 14 -24.07 22.89 28.15
CA THR A 14 -24.65 24.21 27.94
C THR A 14 -25.37 24.28 26.58
N PRO A 15 -26.39 25.14 26.42
CA PRO A 15 -27.08 25.31 25.14
C PRO A 15 -26.12 25.64 23.98
N ALA A 16 -25.12 26.47 24.24
CA ALA A 16 -24.10 26.82 23.24
C ALA A 16 -23.28 25.60 22.77
N THR A 17 -22.93 24.69 23.68
CA THR A 17 -22.22 23.46 23.34
C THR A 17 -23.10 22.54 22.49
N LYS A 18 -24.39 22.42 22.81
CA LYS A 18 -25.35 21.62 22.03
C LYS A 18 -25.51 22.17 20.61
N SER A 19 -25.66 23.48 20.46
CA SER A 19 -25.74 24.10 19.13
C SER A 19 -24.47 23.87 18.29
N LYS A 20 -23.29 23.89 18.91
CA LYS A 20 -22.04 23.60 18.20
C LYS A 20 -21.91 22.13 17.81
N LEU A 21 -22.34 21.20 18.66
CA LEU A 21 -22.40 19.77 18.33
C LEU A 21 -23.30 19.50 17.13
N ALA A 22 -24.44 20.19 17.04
CA ALA A 22 -25.40 20.02 15.95
C ALA A 22 -24.87 20.49 14.57
N THR A 23 -23.83 21.33 14.55
CA THR A 23 -23.25 21.92 13.33
C THR A 23 -21.79 21.53 13.10
N LEU A 24 -21.30 20.46 13.75
CA LEU A 24 -19.91 20.04 13.61
C LEU A 24 -19.57 19.63 12.18
N PRO A 25 -18.49 20.18 11.59
CA PRO A 25 -17.95 19.70 10.32
C PRO A 25 -17.51 18.24 10.39
N ILE A 26 -17.57 17.54 9.26
CA ILE A 26 -17.09 16.16 9.16
C ILE A 26 -15.62 16.06 9.59
N GLY A 27 -15.37 15.14 10.52
CA GLY A 27 -14.06 14.89 11.11
C GLY A 27 -13.71 15.79 12.30
N GLU A 28 -14.63 16.64 12.77
CA GLU A 28 -14.51 17.33 14.05
C GLU A 28 -15.29 16.59 15.15
N LEU A 29 -14.77 16.64 16.38
CA LEU A 29 -15.36 16.01 17.55
C LEU A 29 -15.17 16.86 18.81
N MET A 30 -16.07 16.71 19.77
CA MET A 30 -15.96 17.31 21.10
C MET A 30 -15.29 16.34 22.07
N VAL A 31 -14.17 16.73 22.67
CA VAL A 31 -13.52 15.98 23.76
C VAL A 31 -13.91 16.60 25.10
N ARG A 32 -14.38 15.76 26.01
CA ARG A 32 -14.57 16.11 27.41
C ARG A 32 -13.55 15.33 28.25
N HIS A 33 -12.76 16.05 29.05
CA HIS A 33 -11.78 15.45 29.96
C HIS A 33 -11.83 16.19 31.31
N PRO A 34 -11.66 15.53 32.46
CA PRO A 34 -11.63 16.20 33.78
C PRO A 34 -10.60 17.32 33.92
N HIS A 35 -9.51 17.27 33.15
CA HIS A 35 -8.48 18.33 33.13
C HIS A 35 -8.88 19.58 32.34
N PHE A 36 -9.95 19.52 31.55
CA PHE A 36 -10.47 20.67 30.83
C PHE A 36 -11.77 21.13 31.48
N THR A 37 -11.79 22.37 31.96
CA THR A 37 -12.98 23.00 32.54
C THR A 37 -14.08 23.25 31.50
N GLN A 38 -13.70 23.33 30.22
CA GLN A 38 -14.59 23.49 29.08
C GLN A 38 -14.36 22.36 28.06
N PRO A 39 -15.41 21.86 27.39
CA PRO A 39 -15.24 20.92 26.28
C PRO A 39 -14.41 21.54 25.16
N ILE A 40 -13.44 20.79 24.66
CA ILE A 40 -12.60 21.21 23.54
C ILE A 40 -13.10 20.57 22.25
N PHE A 41 -13.02 21.31 21.15
CA PHE A 41 -13.38 20.81 19.83
C PHE A 41 -12.10 20.59 19.04
N VAL A 42 -11.88 19.36 18.61
CA VAL A 42 -10.69 18.98 17.87
C VAL A 42 -11.10 18.35 16.55
N ARG A 43 -10.26 18.53 15.55
CA ARG A 43 -10.39 17.80 14.30
C ARG A 43 -9.54 16.55 14.41
N PHE A 44 -10.10 15.38 14.07
CA PHE A 44 -9.29 14.18 13.88
C PHE A 44 -8.11 14.55 12.98
N PRO A 45 -6.87 14.26 13.39
CA PRO A 45 -5.72 14.57 12.55
C PRO A 45 -5.94 13.88 11.21
N LYS A 46 -6.06 14.68 10.14
CA LYS A 46 -6.01 14.11 8.80
C LYS A 46 -4.67 13.37 8.72
N PRO A 47 -4.65 12.10 8.30
CA PRO A 47 -3.40 11.46 7.95
C PRO A 47 -2.64 12.41 7.01
N PRO A 48 -1.31 12.51 7.08
CA PRO A 48 -0.53 13.36 6.19
C PRO A 48 -0.57 12.76 4.77
N VAL A 49 -1.71 12.89 4.10
CA VAL A 49 -1.89 12.57 2.70
C VAL A 49 -1.63 13.85 1.91
N LEU A 50 -0.71 13.75 0.96
CA LEU A 50 -0.49 14.82 0.00
C LEU A 50 -1.76 14.97 -0.84
N ARG A 51 -2.11 16.21 -1.20
CA ARG A 51 -3.19 16.43 -2.18
C ARG A 51 -2.76 15.74 -3.49
N GLY A 52 -3.71 15.34 -4.33
CA GLY A 52 -3.41 14.58 -5.55
C GLY A 52 -2.30 15.20 -6.40
N ARG A 53 -2.31 16.53 -6.57
CA ARG A 53 -1.24 17.27 -7.23
C ARG A 53 0.10 17.21 -6.49
N ASP A 54 0.11 17.55 -5.21
CA ASP A 54 1.33 17.50 -4.36
C ASP A 54 1.94 16.09 -4.34
N GLY A 55 1.09 15.06 -4.40
CA GLY A 55 1.48 13.66 -4.47
C GLY A 55 2.17 13.34 -5.80
N VAL A 56 1.59 13.78 -6.92
CA VAL A 56 2.17 13.58 -8.26
C VAL A 56 3.46 14.37 -8.45
N GLU A 57 3.54 15.60 -7.94
CA GLU A 57 4.78 16.41 -7.99
C GLU A 57 5.90 15.78 -7.17
N ARG A 58 5.60 15.25 -5.98
CA ARG A 58 6.59 14.62 -5.11
C ARG A 58 6.97 13.20 -5.52
N PHE A 59 6.03 12.48 -6.11
CA PHE A 59 6.19 11.09 -6.56
C PHE A 59 5.69 10.95 -8.00
N PRO A 60 6.47 11.43 -8.99
CA PRO A 60 6.09 11.33 -10.38
C PRO A 60 5.92 9.85 -10.77
N PRO A 61 4.94 9.52 -11.63
CA PRO A 61 4.84 8.18 -12.20
C PRO A 61 6.16 7.77 -12.81
N ALA A 62 6.68 6.62 -12.40
CA ALA A 62 7.91 6.10 -12.98
C ALA A 62 7.66 5.77 -14.46
N ALA A 63 8.59 6.17 -15.33
CA ALA A 63 8.55 5.74 -16.72
C ALA A 63 8.61 4.21 -16.80
N ASP A 64 7.86 3.64 -17.74
CA ASP A 64 7.94 2.22 -18.04
C ASP A 64 9.36 1.87 -18.49
N VAL A 65 9.92 0.87 -17.82
CA VAL A 65 11.25 0.34 -18.12
C VAL A 65 11.11 -1.12 -18.56
N PRO A 66 11.93 -1.58 -19.53
CA PRO A 66 11.98 -2.98 -19.90
C PRO A 66 12.22 -3.87 -18.67
N PHE A 67 11.64 -5.08 -18.68
CA PHE A 67 11.70 -6.00 -17.54
C PHE A 67 13.14 -6.24 -17.05
N GLU A 68 14.06 -6.49 -17.97
CA GLU A 68 15.47 -6.74 -17.66
C GLU A 68 16.13 -5.55 -16.97
N ASP A 69 15.88 -4.34 -17.48
CA ASP A 69 16.41 -3.10 -16.90
C ASP A 69 15.81 -2.82 -15.52
N ALA A 70 14.54 -3.19 -15.30
CA ALA A 70 13.89 -3.11 -14.00
C ALA A 70 14.57 -4.06 -12.98
N VAL A 71 14.87 -5.30 -13.37
CA VAL A 71 15.54 -6.29 -12.51
C VAL A 71 16.95 -5.81 -12.17
N VAL A 72 17.73 -5.36 -13.17
CA VAL A 72 19.06 -4.76 -12.98
C VAL A 72 19.00 -3.60 -12.00
N ARG A 73 18.09 -2.64 -12.22
CA ARG A 73 17.95 -1.45 -11.37
C ARG A 73 17.65 -1.84 -9.92
N GLN A 74 16.85 -2.87 -9.70
CA GLN A 74 16.52 -3.34 -8.35
C GLN A 74 17.71 -4.02 -7.66
N LEU A 75 18.45 -4.88 -8.35
CA LEU A 75 19.63 -5.55 -7.78
C LEU A 75 20.78 -4.58 -7.52
N VAL A 76 21.07 -3.67 -8.45
CA VAL A 76 22.12 -2.63 -8.31
C VAL A 76 21.79 -1.65 -7.18
N ARG A 77 20.51 -1.44 -6.87
CA ARG A 77 20.10 -0.62 -5.72
C ARG A 77 20.39 -1.32 -4.38
N LEU A 78 20.38 -2.64 -4.35
CA LEU A 78 20.70 -3.42 -3.15
C LEU A 78 22.21 -3.59 -2.97
N ASP A 79 22.93 -3.88 -4.05
CA ASP A 79 24.38 -4.02 -4.06
C ASP A 79 24.98 -3.38 -5.32
N ARG A 80 25.83 -2.37 -5.11
CA ARG A 80 26.51 -1.61 -6.18
C ARG A 80 27.55 -2.41 -6.94
N ARG A 81 27.96 -3.58 -6.43
CA ARG A 81 28.95 -4.46 -7.08
C ARG A 81 28.33 -5.32 -8.19
N VAL A 82 27.00 -5.42 -8.22
CA VAL A 82 26.27 -6.19 -9.24
C VAL A 82 26.51 -5.59 -10.62
N ARG A 83 26.99 -6.41 -11.56
CA ARG A 83 27.22 -5.99 -12.94
C ARG A 83 25.94 -6.16 -13.77
N PRO A 84 25.44 -5.09 -14.43
CA PRO A 84 24.22 -5.15 -15.24
C PRO A 84 24.19 -6.29 -16.27
N ASN A 85 25.28 -6.46 -17.03
CA ASN A 85 25.34 -7.46 -18.10
C ASN A 85 25.20 -8.89 -17.54
N GLN A 86 25.84 -9.19 -16.42
CA GLN A 86 25.75 -10.51 -15.79
C GLN A 86 24.32 -10.84 -15.32
N VAL A 87 23.55 -9.83 -14.92
CA VAL A 87 22.13 -10.01 -14.57
C VAL A 87 21.31 -10.28 -15.83
N LYS A 88 21.50 -9.50 -16.90
CA LYS A 88 20.82 -9.69 -18.18
C LYS A 88 21.08 -11.08 -18.77
N ASP A 89 22.34 -11.50 -18.81
CA ASP A 89 22.75 -12.82 -19.29
C ASP A 89 22.11 -13.95 -18.46
N LEU A 90 21.95 -13.75 -17.15
CA LEU A 90 21.37 -14.74 -16.25
C LEU A 90 19.85 -14.92 -16.45
N ILE A 91 19.14 -13.86 -16.86
CA ILE A 91 17.67 -13.85 -16.98
C ILE A 91 17.15 -13.99 -18.41
N ALA A 92 17.99 -13.84 -19.44
CA ALA A 92 17.59 -13.81 -20.85
C ALA A 92 16.68 -14.99 -21.28
N ASP A 93 16.95 -16.20 -20.77
CA ASP A 93 16.22 -17.43 -21.11
C ASP A 93 15.39 -17.97 -19.94
N ARG A 94 15.00 -17.10 -19.00
CA ARG A 94 14.24 -17.49 -17.80
C ARG A 94 12.82 -16.94 -17.86
N GLU A 95 11.91 -17.71 -17.30
CA GLU A 95 10.52 -17.32 -17.13
C GLU A 95 10.43 -16.11 -16.16
N GLN A 96 9.60 -15.13 -16.50
CA GLN A 96 9.58 -13.84 -15.78
C GLN A 96 9.08 -13.98 -14.34
N ASP A 97 8.13 -14.88 -14.07
CA ASP A 97 7.60 -15.09 -12.72
C ASP A 97 8.62 -15.75 -11.79
N ASP A 98 9.44 -16.67 -12.29
CA ASP A 98 10.57 -17.23 -11.55
C ASP A 98 11.61 -16.16 -11.20
N VAL A 99 11.91 -15.26 -12.14
CA VAL A 99 12.80 -14.11 -11.91
C VAL A 99 12.20 -13.16 -10.86
N ARG A 100 10.89 -12.87 -10.94
CA ARG A 100 10.17 -12.04 -9.93
C ARG A 100 10.21 -12.68 -8.55
N ARG A 101 9.99 -13.99 -8.46
CA ARG A 101 10.03 -14.75 -7.19
C ARG A 101 11.43 -14.71 -6.58
N ALA A 102 12.47 -14.94 -7.37
CA ALA A 102 13.86 -14.86 -6.92
C ALA A 102 14.21 -13.43 -6.45
N LEU A 103 13.81 -12.41 -7.20
CA LEU A 103 14.05 -11.00 -6.85
C LEU A 103 13.34 -10.59 -5.55
N ALA A 104 12.10 -11.06 -5.34
CA ALA A 104 11.37 -10.84 -4.10
C ALA A 104 12.08 -11.49 -2.89
N ALA A 105 12.59 -12.71 -3.05
CA ALA A 105 13.34 -13.41 -2.00
C ALA A 105 14.67 -12.71 -1.65
N VAL A 106 15.39 -12.19 -2.65
CA VAL A 106 16.58 -11.35 -2.43
C VAL A 106 16.23 -10.10 -1.64
N ARG A 107 15.17 -9.38 -2.04
CA ARG A 107 14.73 -8.14 -1.36
C ARG A 107 14.33 -8.37 0.10
N ARG A 108 13.75 -9.53 0.40
CA ARG A 108 13.37 -9.92 1.77
C ARG A 108 14.58 -10.27 2.63
N THR A 109 15.52 -11.03 2.08
CA THR A 109 16.64 -11.60 2.83
C THR A 109 17.78 -10.60 2.99
N ARG A 110 18.00 -9.71 2.01
CA ARG A 110 19.11 -8.75 1.94
C ARG A 110 20.48 -9.41 2.25
N PRO A 111 20.88 -10.42 1.47
CA PRO A 111 22.16 -11.11 1.67
C PRO A 111 23.34 -10.17 1.36
N ASP A 112 24.51 -10.47 1.92
CA ASP A 112 25.75 -9.71 1.67
C ASP A 112 26.21 -9.80 0.21
N ASP A 113 26.10 -10.99 -0.39
CA ASP A 113 26.30 -11.19 -1.83
C ASP A 113 24.95 -11.39 -2.52
N VAL A 114 24.42 -10.27 -3.02
CA VAL A 114 23.12 -10.20 -3.71
C VAL A 114 23.12 -11.03 -4.98
N PHE A 115 24.19 -10.96 -5.78
CA PHE A 115 24.23 -11.64 -7.07
C PHE A 115 24.36 -13.16 -6.92
N ALA A 116 25.24 -13.63 -6.03
CA ALA A 116 25.41 -15.05 -5.78
C ALA A 116 24.12 -15.68 -5.22
N TYR A 117 23.44 -15.00 -4.29
CA TYR A 117 22.18 -15.47 -3.74
C TYR A 117 21.06 -15.49 -4.79
N PHE A 118 20.95 -14.44 -5.60
CA PHE A 118 19.98 -14.39 -6.70
C PHE A 118 20.20 -15.52 -7.72
N ARG A 119 21.45 -15.75 -8.12
CA ARG A 119 21.84 -16.87 -8.99
C ARG A 119 21.50 -18.22 -8.37
N LYS A 120 21.74 -18.39 -7.07
CA LYS A 120 21.40 -19.63 -6.34
C LYS A 120 19.90 -19.91 -6.38
N LEU A 121 19.05 -18.89 -6.23
CA LEU A 121 17.60 -19.04 -6.28
C LEU A 121 17.08 -19.44 -7.66
N LEU A 122 17.71 -18.94 -8.72
CA LEU A 122 17.37 -19.32 -10.10
C LEU A 122 17.88 -20.72 -10.48
N GLY A 123 18.74 -21.33 -9.66
CA GLY A 123 19.24 -22.68 -9.83
C GLY A 123 20.04 -22.91 -11.12
N ALA A 124 20.34 -24.18 -11.40
CA ALA A 124 20.95 -24.58 -12.66
C ALA A 124 20.01 -24.29 -13.84
N ARG A 125 20.57 -24.05 -15.02
CA ARG A 125 19.82 -23.81 -16.26
C ARG A 125 19.17 -25.13 -16.68
N VAL A 126 17.93 -25.34 -16.28
CA VAL A 126 17.11 -26.47 -16.73
C VAL A 126 16.48 -26.04 -18.05
N ALA A 127 16.76 -26.77 -19.14
CA ALA A 127 16.06 -26.58 -20.40
C ALA A 127 14.57 -26.80 -20.13
N ALA A 128 13.73 -25.81 -20.44
CA ALA A 128 12.30 -25.93 -20.23
C ALA A 128 11.78 -27.07 -21.11
N GLU A 129 11.29 -28.15 -20.50
CA GLU A 129 10.28 -28.98 -21.15
C GLU A 129 9.06 -28.08 -21.37
N SER A 130 8.58 -28.04 -22.61
CA SER A 130 7.39 -27.30 -23.05
C SER A 130 6.15 -27.85 -22.34
N GLY A 131 5.95 -27.44 -21.09
CA GLY A 131 4.87 -27.92 -20.22
C GLY A 131 3.68 -26.97 -20.25
N VAL A 132 2.63 -27.43 -20.95
CA VAL A 132 1.18 -27.21 -20.77
C VAL A 132 0.71 -25.80 -20.31
N PRO A 133 -0.25 -25.16 -21.02
CA PRO A 133 -0.83 -23.89 -20.59
C PRO A 133 -1.36 -24.02 -19.17
N ARG A 134 -0.82 -23.22 -18.23
CA ARG A 134 -1.45 -23.04 -16.93
C ARG A 134 -2.72 -22.25 -17.16
N GLU A 135 -3.87 -22.92 -17.08
CA GLU A 135 -5.17 -22.26 -17.02
C GLU A 135 -5.15 -21.32 -15.82
N HIS A 136 -5.10 -20.02 -16.10
CA HIS A 136 -5.42 -19.01 -15.10
C HIS A 136 -6.87 -19.25 -14.70
N HIS A 137 -7.10 -19.90 -13.56
CA HIS A 137 -8.41 -19.91 -12.92
C HIS A 137 -8.83 -18.45 -12.72
N ALA A 138 -9.68 -17.96 -13.62
CA ALA A 138 -10.30 -16.66 -13.50
C ALA A 138 -11.06 -16.66 -12.17
N VAL A 139 -10.63 -15.79 -11.25
CA VAL A 139 -11.37 -15.53 -10.02
C VAL A 139 -12.74 -14.99 -10.46
N PRO A 140 -13.86 -15.64 -10.10
CA PRO A 140 -15.18 -15.14 -10.47
C PRO A 140 -15.35 -13.71 -9.91
N PRO A 141 -15.95 -12.79 -10.67
CA PRO A 141 -16.22 -11.45 -10.17
C PRO A 141 -17.09 -11.53 -8.91
N LEU A 142 -16.77 -10.70 -7.91
CA LEU A 142 -17.58 -10.57 -6.69
C LEU A 142 -18.99 -10.13 -7.08
N ASN A 143 -20.00 -10.85 -6.60
CA ASN A 143 -21.41 -10.49 -6.83
C ASN A 143 -21.70 -9.08 -6.29
N PRO A 144 -22.48 -8.26 -7.01
CA PRO A 144 -22.94 -6.97 -6.49
C PRO A 144 -23.77 -7.19 -5.22
N ILE A 145 -23.54 -6.34 -4.22
CA ILE A 145 -24.32 -6.32 -2.97
C ILE A 145 -25.76 -5.98 -3.34
N SER A 146 -26.71 -6.86 -3.00
CA SER A 146 -28.13 -6.64 -3.25
C SER A 146 -28.66 -5.61 -2.28
N ASP A 147 -29.26 -4.53 -2.81
CA ASP A 147 -30.08 -3.58 -2.05
C ASP A 147 -31.41 -4.25 -1.69
N GLU A 148 -31.46 -4.98 -0.56
CA GLU A 148 -32.74 -5.31 0.09
C GLU A 148 -32.94 -4.41 1.32
N PRO A 149 -34.05 -3.65 1.37
CA PRO A 149 -34.37 -2.79 2.51
C PRO A 149 -34.97 -3.62 3.65
N TYR A 150 -34.43 -3.45 4.86
CA TYR A 150 -35.09 -3.80 6.12
C TYR A 150 -36.13 -2.73 6.50
#